data_AF-A0A5C7EFJ9-F1
#
_entry.id   AF-A0A5C7EFJ9-F1
#
_cell.length_a   1.000
_cell.length_b   1.000
_cell.length_c   1.000
_cell.angle_alpha   90.00
_cell.angle_beta   90.00
_cell.angle_gamma   90.00
#
_symmetry.space_group_name_H-M   'P 1'
#
loop_
_entity.id
_entity.type
_entity.pdbx_description
1 polymer ?
#
loop_
_entity_poly.entity_id
_entity_poly.type
_entity_poly.pdbx_seq_one_letter_code
_entity_poly.pdbx_strand_id
1 'polypeptide(L)'
;MSMDPDEVLAAVTLDRAWVAEARAAWLALMELAVFGDVKSSRLGAMTRVRKRALEVGERLRSLVAERAWIPHPREQLKNALACALNLRESLTQLAASAKDVDAGGEAQALQAAIQRLEALAERLRPLENQWASLLDAQYRSAADDE
;
A
#
# COMPACT_ATOMS: atom_id res chain seq x y z
N MET A 1 -24.26 4.54 -18.79
CA MET A 1 -24.41 3.08 -18.55
C MET A 1 -23.85 2.68 -17.18
N SER A 2 -24.41 1.65 -16.52
CA SER A 2 -23.90 1.16 -15.21
C SER A 2 -22.55 0.45 -15.37
N MET A 3 -21.63 0.57 -14.38
CA MET A 3 -20.45 -0.28 -14.29
C MET A 3 -20.86 -1.75 -14.23
N ASP A 4 -20.14 -2.61 -14.95
CA ASP A 4 -20.27 -4.07 -14.84
C ASP A 4 -19.71 -4.55 -13.49
N PRO A 5 -20.53 -5.14 -12.60
CA PRO A 5 -20.07 -5.65 -11.32
C PRO A 5 -18.97 -6.73 -11.44
N ASP A 6 -19.02 -7.57 -12.48
CA ASP A 6 -18.06 -8.67 -12.65
C ASP A 6 -16.69 -8.15 -13.09
N GLU A 7 -16.67 -7.16 -13.99
CA GLU A 7 -15.46 -6.45 -14.39
C GLU A 7 -14.80 -5.74 -13.19
N VAL A 8 -15.62 -5.07 -12.37
CA VAL A 8 -15.11 -4.39 -11.17
C VAL A 8 -14.57 -5.38 -10.16
N LEU A 9 -15.27 -6.48 -9.88
CA LEU A 9 -14.83 -7.50 -8.94
C LEU A 9 -13.49 -8.10 -9.39
N ALA A 10 -13.33 -8.39 -10.68
CA ALA A 10 -12.08 -8.85 -11.25
C ALA A 10 -10.95 -7.81 -11.09
N ALA A 11 -11.25 -6.53 -11.36
CA ALA A 11 -10.27 -5.44 -11.26
C ALA A 11 -9.79 -5.18 -9.82
N VAL A 12 -10.66 -5.33 -8.81
CA VAL A 12 -10.29 -5.09 -7.40
C VAL A 12 -9.74 -6.33 -6.69
N THR A 13 -9.72 -7.49 -7.35
CA THR A 13 -9.14 -8.72 -6.81
C THR A 13 -7.63 -8.72 -7.00
N LEU A 14 -6.88 -8.69 -5.90
CA LEU A 14 -5.42 -8.69 -5.93
C LEU A 14 -4.87 -10.12 -6.07
N ASP A 15 -3.74 -10.22 -6.79
CA ASP A 15 -2.99 -11.47 -6.91
C ASP A 15 -2.55 -11.98 -5.53
N ARG A 16 -2.90 -13.24 -5.23
CA ARG A 16 -2.57 -13.90 -3.96
C ARG A 16 -1.06 -14.04 -3.74
N ALA A 17 -0.28 -14.20 -4.81
CA ALA A 17 1.17 -14.28 -4.70
C ALA A 17 1.76 -12.91 -4.29
N TRP A 18 1.30 -11.83 -4.92
CA TRP A 18 1.65 -10.47 -4.49
C TRP A 18 1.25 -10.20 -3.03
N VAL A 19 0.05 -10.59 -2.61
CA VAL A 19 -0.42 -10.41 -1.22
C VAL A 19 0.49 -11.15 -0.23
N ALA A 20 0.84 -12.41 -0.53
CA ALA A 20 1.72 -13.20 0.32
C ALA A 20 3.13 -12.58 0.40
N GLU A 21 3.65 -12.09 -0.73
CA GLU A 21 4.94 -11.44 -0.80
C GLU A 21 4.97 -10.12 -0.01
N ALA A 22 3.97 -9.26 -0.17
CA ALA A 22 3.85 -8.00 0.56
C ALA A 22 3.74 -8.23 2.07
N ARG A 23 2.96 -9.24 2.48
CA ARG A 23 2.85 -9.62 3.89
C ARG A 23 4.19 -10.10 4.46
N ALA A 24 4.90 -10.96 3.73
CA ALA A 24 6.22 -11.45 4.14
C ALA A 24 7.25 -10.31 4.25
N ALA A 25 7.28 -9.40 3.28
CA ALA A 25 8.15 -8.23 3.29
C ALA A 25 7.86 -7.31 4.49
N TRP A 26 6.58 -7.08 4.82
CA TRP A 26 6.20 -6.29 5.98
C TRP A 26 6.58 -6.96 7.31
N LEU A 27 6.40 -8.27 7.44
CA LEU A 27 6.82 -9.01 8.64
C LEU A 27 8.34 -8.94 8.84
N ALA A 28 9.13 -9.08 7.77
CA ALA A 28 10.58 -8.94 7.83
C ALA A 28 11.01 -7.51 8.26
N LEU A 29 10.32 -6.48 7.76
CA LEU A 29 10.52 -5.11 8.23
C LEU A 29 10.23 -4.96 9.73
N MET A 30 9.14 -5.56 10.22
CA MET A 30 8.76 -5.49 11.63
C MET A 30 9.77 -6.19 12.54
N GLU A 31 10.30 -7.34 12.11
CA GLU A 31 11.37 -8.05 12.82
C GLU A 31 12.58 -7.14 13.02
N LEU A 32 13.06 -6.51 11.94
CA LEU A 32 14.19 -5.58 11.97
C LEU A 32 13.89 -4.33 12.81
N ALA A 33 12.69 -3.76 12.69
CA ALA A 33 12.34 -2.52 13.39
C ALA A 33 12.18 -2.71 14.92
N VAL A 34 11.79 -3.90 15.36
CA VAL A 34 11.50 -4.20 16.78
C VAL A 34 12.67 -4.90 17.45
N PHE A 35 13.22 -5.93 16.83
CA PHE A 35 14.23 -6.81 17.41
C PHE A 35 15.63 -6.62 16.84
N GLY A 36 15.76 -5.98 15.68
CA GLY A 36 17.05 -5.76 15.04
C GLY A 36 17.95 -4.77 15.78
N ASP A 37 19.28 -4.94 15.63
CA ASP A 37 20.29 -3.96 16.04
C ASP A 37 20.28 -2.78 15.07
N VAL A 38 19.31 -1.87 15.30
CA VAL A 38 19.13 -0.63 14.54
C VAL A 38 19.06 0.55 15.50
N LYS A 39 19.88 1.57 15.23
CA LYS A 39 20.11 2.72 16.11
C LYS A 39 20.03 4.02 15.33
N SER A 40 19.76 5.08 16.08
CA SER A 40 19.73 6.45 15.60
C SER A 40 20.36 7.35 16.64
N SER A 41 21.20 8.30 16.22
CA SER A 41 21.66 9.40 17.08
C SER A 41 20.52 10.36 17.49
N ARG A 42 19.40 10.36 16.77
CA ARG A 42 18.25 11.22 17.03
C ARG A 42 17.25 10.55 17.95
N LEU A 43 16.98 11.19 19.09
CA LEU A 43 16.03 10.71 20.08
C LEU A 43 14.63 10.45 19.46
N GLY A 44 14.09 9.27 19.75
CA GLY A 44 12.76 8.85 19.32
C GLY A 44 12.63 8.49 17.84
N ALA A 45 13.70 8.50 17.04
CA ALA A 45 13.65 8.12 15.62
C ALA A 45 13.15 6.68 15.44
N MET A 46 13.69 5.72 16.20
CA MET A 46 13.24 4.32 16.12
C MET A 46 11.77 4.15 16.55
N THR A 47 11.29 4.93 17.52
CA THR A 47 9.87 4.93 17.90
C THR A 47 8.99 5.40 16.73
N ARG A 48 9.41 6.44 16.00
CA ARG A 48 8.70 6.92 14.80
C ARG A 48 8.72 5.87 13.69
N VAL A 49 9.88 5.25 13.42
CA VAL A 49 10.01 4.18 12.41
C VAL A 49 9.04 3.03 12.71
N ARG A 50 9.03 2.51 13.94
CA ARG A 50 8.12 1.41 14.34
C ARG A 50 6.65 1.80 14.16
N LYS A 51 6.27 3.01 14.57
CA LYS A 51 4.91 3.52 14.37
C LYS A 51 4.53 3.54 12.89
N ARG A 52 5.39 4.08 12.02
CA ARG A 52 5.14 4.13 10.57
C ARG A 52 5.12 2.74 9.93
N ALA A 53 5.98 1.82 10.37
CA ALA A 53 5.98 0.44 9.90
C ALA A 53 4.66 -0.28 10.25
N LEU A 54 4.11 -0.03 11.45
CA LEU A 54 2.80 -0.56 11.83
C LEU A 54 1.68 0.03 10.98
N GLU A 55 1.66 1.34 10.77
CA GLU A 55 0.68 2.03 9.90
C GLU A 55 0.70 1.46 8.48
N VAL A 56 1.88 1.18 7.91
CA VAL A 56 2.02 0.50 6.61
C VAL A 56 1.33 -0.86 6.62
N GLY A 57 1.47 -1.65 7.68
CA GLY A 57 0.79 -2.94 7.83
C GLY A 57 -0.73 -2.82 7.85
N GLU A 58 -1.26 -1.79 8.53
CA GLU A 58 -2.70 -1.50 8.54
C GLU A 58 -3.22 -1.07 7.16
N ARG A 59 -2.44 -0.27 6.42
CA ARG A 59 -2.80 0.12 5.04
C ARG A 59 -2.74 -1.07 4.09
N LEU A 60 -1.74 -1.93 4.23
CA LEU A 60 -1.68 -3.18 3.48
C LEU A 60 -2.90 -4.06 3.79
N ARG A 61 -3.27 -4.22 5.06
CA ARG A 61 -4.45 -4.98 5.47
C ARG A 61 -5.74 -4.43 4.87
N SER A 62 -5.87 -3.10 4.80
CA SER A 62 -7.00 -2.41 4.19
C SER A 62 -7.04 -2.60 2.67
N LEU A 63 -5.89 -2.52 2.01
CA LEU A 63 -5.76 -2.74 0.57
C LEU A 63 -6.18 -4.16 0.17
N VAL A 64 -5.76 -5.18 0.91
CA VAL A 64 -6.05 -6.60 0.59
C VAL A 64 -7.41 -7.08 1.09
N ALA A 65 -8.19 -6.22 1.75
CA ALA A 65 -9.52 -6.58 2.21
C ALA A 65 -10.45 -6.88 1.03
N GLU A 66 -11.30 -7.89 1.18
CA GLU A 66 -12.37 -8.18 0.22
C GLU A 66 -13.34 -6.99 0.14
N ARG A 67 -13.77 -6.68 -1.08
CA ARG A 67 -14.65 -5.53 -1.37
C ARG A 67 -16.05 -5.90 -1.84
N ALA A 68 -16.35 -7.20 -1.95
CA ALA A 68 -17.66 -7.70 -2.36
C ALA A 68 -18.81 -7.26 -1.42
N TRP A 69 -18.48 -6.87 -0.18
CA TRP A 69 -19.47 -6.33 0.76
C TRP A 69 -19.97 -4.91 0.42
N ILE A 70 -19.25 -4.16 -0.43
CA ILE A 70 -19.64 -2.81 -0.87
C ILE A 70 -20.63 -2.95 -2.04
N PRO A 71 -21.90 -2.54 -1.91
CA PRO A 71 -22.93 -2.85 -2.91
C PRO A 71 -22.73 -2.18 -4.27
N HIS A 72 -22.06 -1.02 -4.30
CA HIS A 72 -21.92 -0.22 -5.51
C HIS A 72 -20.53 -0.42 -6.14
N PRO A 73 -20.42 -0.91 -7.39
CA PRO A 73 -19.13 -1.17 -8.05
C PRO A 73 -18.21 0.07 -8.09
N ARG A 74 -18.78 1.25 -8.31
CA ARG A 74 -18.04 2.52 -8.27
C ARG A 74 -17.36 2.76 -6.92
N GLU A 75 -18.05 2.45 -5.82
CA GLU A 75 -17.51 2.63 -4.47
C GLU A 75 -16.47 1.56 -4.13
N GLN A 76 -16.56 0.35 -4.73
CA GLN A 76 -15.49 -0.66 -4.65
C GLN A 76 -14.19 -0.14 -5.27
N LEU A 77 -14.24 0.41 -6.50
CA LEU A 77 -13.07 0.97 -7.18
C LEU A 77 -12.47 2.16 -6.43
N LYS A 78 -13.31 3.10 -5.99
CA LYS A 78 -12.86 4.24 -5.16
C LYS A 78 -12.17 3.77 -3.89
N ASN A 79 -12.75 2.79 -3.19
CA ASN A 79 -12.15 2.24 -1.99
C ASN A 79 -10.80 1.57 -2.27
N ALA A 80 -10.70 0.78 -3.34
CA ALA A 80 -9.45 0.14 -3.76
C ALA A 80 -8.35 1.16 -4.06
N LEU A 81 -8.68 2.17 -4.89
CA LEU A 81 -7.76 3.25 -5.24
C LEU A 81 -7.32 4.05 -4.01
N ALA A 82 -8.25 4.44 -3.14
CA ALA A 82 -7.91 5.14 -1.90
C ALA A 82 -6.99 4.31 -0.99
N CYS A 83 -7.21 3.00 -0.88
CA CYS A 83 -6.33 2.13 -0.09
C CYS A 83 -4.92 2.05 -0.67
N ALA A 84 -4.77 1.96 -1.99
CA ALA A 84 -3.46 1.91 -2.65
C ALA A 84 -2.68 3.23 -2.47
N LEU A 85 -3.35 4.37 -2.66
CA LEU A 85 -2.75 5.68 -2.43
C LEU A 85 -2.31 5.88 -0.98
N ASN A 86 -3.16 5.49 -0.01
CA ASN A 86 -2.82 5.55 1.42
C ASN A 86 -1.62 4.66 1.78
N LEU A 87 -1.48 3.48 1.16
CA LEU A 87 -0.31 2.62 1.35
C LEU A 87 0.96 3.31 0.87
N ARG A 88 0.94 3.89 -0.34
CA ARG A 88 2.09 4.62 -0.91
C ARG A 88 2.49 5.83 -0.08
N GLU A 89 1.52 6.59 0.40
CA GLU A 89 1.78 7.71 1.30
C GLU A 89 2.44 7.23 2.60
N SER A 90 1.92 6.15 3.21
CA SER A 90 2.47 5.58 4.44
C SER A 90 3.90 5.06 4.25
N LEU A 91 4.19 4.45 3.10
CA LEU A 91 5.55 4.02 2.73
C LEU A 91 6.50 5.22 2.57
N THR A 92 6.04 6.29 1.94
CA THR A 92 6.82 7.54 1.81
C THR A 92 7.15 8.14 3.19
N GLN A 93 6.18 8.15 4.10
CA GLN A 93 6.37 8.63 5.48
C GLN A 93 7.30 7.72 6.30
N LEU A 94 7.24 6.41 6.08
CA LEU A 94 8.16 5.44 6.67
C LEU A 94 9.60 5.68 6.17
N ALA A 95 9.80 5.76 4.86
CA ALA A 95 11.11 6.01 4.26
C ALA A 95 11.71 7.34 4.76
N ALA A 96 10.89 8.39 4.85
CA ALA A 96 11.30 9.66 5.43
C ALA A 96 11.73 9.55 6.90
N SER A 97 11.00 8.76 7.70
CA SER A 97 11.32 8.53 9.13
C SER A 97 12.58 7.69 9.32
N ALA A 98 12.88 6.80 8.38
CA ALA A 98 14.06 5.95 8.40
C ALA A 98 15.37 6.69 8.05
N LYS A 99 15.30 7.90 7.47
CA LYS A 99 16.50 8.73 7.19
C LYS A 99 17.31 9.09 8.43
N ASP A 100 16.67 9.11 9.60
CA ASP A 100 17.34 9.38 10.87
C ASP A 100 18.08 8.13 11.42
N VAL A 101 17.96 6.95 10.80
CA VAL A 101 18.65 5.72 11.21
C VAL A 101 20.08 5.72 10.66
N ASP A 102 21.07 5.74 11.55
CA ASP A 102 22.47 5.98 11.20
C ASP A 102 23.47 4.96 11.79
N ALA A 103 22.99 3.98 12.56
CA ALA A 103 23.85 3.01 13.22
C ALA A 103 23.16 1.66 13.46
N GLY A 104 23.96 0.67 13.88
CA GLY A 104 23.52 -0.70 14.16
C GLY A 104 23.80 -1.66 13.01
N GLY A 105 24.09 -2.92 13.35
CA GLY A 105 24.49 -3.95 12.37
C GLY A 105 23.44 -4.24 11.30
N GLU A 106 22.18 -3.91 11.56
CA GLU A 106 21.05 -4.22 10.69
C GLU A 106 20.41 -2.98 10.04
N ALA A 107 21.01 -1.80 10.18
CA ALA A 107 20.50 -0.56 9.59
C ALA A 107 20.31 -0.66 8.05
N GLN A 108 21.27 -1.27 7.36
CA GLN A 108 21.17 -1.49 5.92
C GLN A 108 20.08 -2.49 5.55
N ALA A 109 19.88 -3.53 6.36
CA ALA A 109 18.81 -4.50 6.17
C ALA A 109 17.43 -3.86 6.34
N LEU A 110 17.27 -2.97 7.32
CA LEU A 110 16.05 -2.18 7.49
C LEU A 110 15.76 -1.33 6.24
N GLN A 111 16.76 -0.62 5.74
CA GLN A 111 16.59 0.21 4.54
C GLN A 111 16.22 -0.63 3.30
N ALA A 112 16.84 -1.79 3.13
CA ALA A 112 16.52 -2.73 2.06
C ALA A 112 15.09 -3.28 2.19
N ALA A 113 14.62 -3.55 3.41
CA ALA A 113 13.25 -4.01 3.66
C ALA A 113 12.21 -2.92 3.29
N ILE A 114 12.50 -1.65 3.59
CA ILE A 114 11.65 -0.52 3.18
C ILE A 114 11.59 -0.42 1.64
N GLN A 115 12.75 -0.44 0.99
CA GLN A 115 12.85 -0.37 -0.48
C GLN A 115 12.11 -1.54 -1.16
N ARG A 116 12.15 -2.74 -0.56
CA ARG A 116 11.39 -3.89 -1.05
C ARG A 116 9.89 -3.63 -1.03
N LEU A 117 9.37 -3.05 0.04
CA LEU A 117 7.94 -2.71 0.14
C LEU A 117 7.56 -1.61 -0.85
N GLU A 118 8.42 -0.60 -1.04
CA GLU A 118 8.21 0.44 -2.07
C GLU A 118 8.14 -0.19 -3.47
N ALA A 119 9.07 -1.08 -3.81
CA ALA A 119 9.06 -1.80 -5.09
C ALA A 119 7.81 -2.67 -5.29
N LEU A 120 7.29 -3.27 -4.20
CA LEU A 120 6.04 -4.02 -4.24
C LEU A 120 4.82 -3.12 -4.44
N ALA A 121 4.81 -1.94 -3.83
CA ALA A 121 3.75 -0.95 -4.04
C ALA A 121 3.78 -0.37 -5.45
N GLU A 122 4.96 -0.19 -6.05
CA GLU A 122 5.10 0.26 -7.44
C GLU A 122 4.45 -0.70 -8.45
N ARG A 123 4.41 -2.00 -8.15
CA ARG A 123 3.69 -3.01 -8.95
C ARG A 123 2.17 -2.81 -8.96
N LEU A 124 1.61 -1.98 -8.07
CA LEU A 124 0.18 -1.65 -8.06
C LEU A 124 -0.19 -0.56 -9.08
N ARG A 125 0.78 0.19 -9.64
CA ARG A 125 0.48 1.30 -10.57
C ARG A 125 -0.41 0.91 -11.76
N PRO A 126 -0.25 -0.26 -12.41
CA PRO A 126 -1.16 -0.66 -13.47
C PRO A 126 -2.62 -0.79 -12.97
N LEU A 127 -2.82 -1.33 -11.77
CA LEU A 127 -4.15 -1.43 -11.15
C LEU A 127 -4.69 -0.06 -10.75
N GLU A 128 -3.86 0.82 -10.18
CA GLU A 128 -4.26 2.21 -9.88
C GLU A 128 -4.76 2.93 -11.14
N ASN A 129 -4.02 2.81 -12.25
CA ASN A 129 -4.39 3.39 -13.54
C ASN A 129 -5.66 2.76 -14.13
N GLN A 130 -5.82 1.44 -13.98
CA GLN A 130 -7.03 0.74 -14.42
C GLN A 130 -8.25 1.23 -13.64
N TRP A 131 -8.17 1.31 -12.31
CA TRP A 131 -9.27 1.77 -11.47
C TRP A 131 -9.62 3.23 -11.76
N ALA A 132 -8.62 4.10 -11.94
CA ALA A 132 -8.85 5.49 -12.36
C ALA A 132 -9.56 5.56 -13.73
N SER A 133 -9.09 4.77 -14.70
CA SER A 133 -9.68 4.73 -16.05
C SER A 133 -11.15 4.27 -16.04
N LEU A 134 -11.47 3.24 -15.24
CA LEU A 134 -12.85 2.76 -15.05
C LEU A 134 -13.74 3.82 -14.39
N LEU A 135 -13.21 4.56 -13.42
CA LEU A 135 -13.92 5.67 -12.78
C LEU A 135 -14.18 6.84 -13.74
N ASP A 136 -13.22 7.15 -14.61
CA ASP A 136 -13.30 8.23 -15.60
C ASP A 136 -14.21 7.89 -16.79
N ALA A 137 -14.24 6.62 -17.22
CA ALA A 137 -15.12 6.16 -18.28
C ALA A 137 -16.61 6.46 -18.00
N GLN A 138 -17.02 6.44 -16.73
CA GLN A 138 -18.39 6.81 -16.35
C GLN A 138 -18.72 8.27 -16.61
N TYR A 139 -17.77 9.18 -16.41
CA TYR A 139 -17.99 10.61 -16.64
C TYR A 139 -18.09 10.95 -18.12
N ARG A 140 -17.30 10.29 -18.97
CA ARG A 140 -17.38 10.46 -20.43
C ARG A 140 -18.71 9.96 -20.98
N SER A 141 -19.13 8.77 -20.57
CA SER A 141 -20.42 8.23 -21.02
C SER A 141 -21.62 9.06 -20.57
N ALA A 142 -21.54 9.73 -19.40
CA ALA A 142 -22.61 10.59 -18.92
C ALA A 142 -22.69 11.93 -19.67
N ALA A 143 -21.58 12.40 -20.26
CA ALA A 143 -21.53 13.64 -21.04
C ALA A 143 -21.89 13.43 -22.52
N ASP A 144 -21.71 12.21 -23.04
CA ASP A 144 -22.08 11.85 -24.42
C ASP A 144 -23.58 11.49 -24.57
N ASP A 145 -24.27 11.23 -23.45
CA ASP A 145 -25.71 10.92 -23.38
C ASP A 145 -26.59 12.19 -23.14
N GLU A 146 -25.98 13.39 -23.05
CA GLU A 146 -26.64 14.72 -23.00
C GLU A 146 -26.61 15.43 -24.37
#